data_AF-A0A166L6I3-F1
#
_entry.id   AF-A0A166L6I3-F1
#
_cell.length_a   1.000
_cell.length_b   1.000
_cell.length_c   1.000
_cell.angle_alpha   90.00
_cell.angle_beta   90.00
_cell.angle_gamma   90.00
#
_symmetry.space_group_name_H-M   'P 1'
#
loop_
_entity.id
_entity.type
_entity.pdbx_description
1 polymer ?
#
loop_
_entity_poly.entity_id
_entity_poly.type
_entity_poly.pdbx_seq_one_letter_code
_entity_poly.pdbx_strand_id
1 'polypeptide(L)'
;LRHQLGLPRDRTVDLWALQDPPEREKPSQPLPNLVKLAIFGSPKKKLTLQEIYRALVDRFDWFKDHEADLSWKNSIRHNLSLNKVFKIAPRPITEPGKGSYWTLD
;
A
#
# COMPACT_ATOMS: atom_id res chain seq x y z
N LEU A 1 4.85 -12.96 -3.21
CA LEU A 1 3.84 -11.96 -3.64
C LEU A 1 3.31 -12.21 -5.06
N ARG A 2 4.17 -12.26 -6.09
CA ARG A 2 3.78 -12.54 -7.49
C ARG A 2 2.84 -13.75 -7.64
N HIS A 3 3.27 -14.93 -7.17
CA HIS A 3 2.45 -16.16 -7.22
C HIS A 3 1.14 -16.03 -6.44
N GLN A 4 1.17 -15.39 -5.28
CA GLN A 4 0.00 -15.19 -4.42
C GLN A 4 -1.07 -14.30 -5.07
N LEU A 5 -0.66 -13.40 -5.97
CA LEU A 5 -1.53 -12.47 -6.68
C LEU A 5 -1.74 -12.84 -8.15
N GLY A 6 -1.26 -14.01 -8.59
CA GLY A 6 -1.41 -14.48 -9.96
C GLY A 6 -0.78 -13.56 -11.02
N LEU A 7 0.26 -12.79 -10.67
CA LEU A 7 0.82 -11.79 -11.59
C LEU A 7 1.74 -12.44 -12.65
N PRO A 8 1.60 -12.09 -13.95
CA PRO A 8 2.46 -12.56 -15.05
C PRO A 8 3.94 -12.29 -14.80
N ARG A 9 4.87 -13.11 -15.31
CA ARG A 9 6.32 -13.00 -14.99
C ARG A 9 7.00 -11.72 -15.49
N ASP A 10 6.48 -11.15 -16.57
CA ASP A 10 6.95 -9.95 -17.26
C ASP A 10 6.50 -8.64 -16.60
N ARG A 11 5.49 -8.68 -15.72
CA ARG A 11 4.99 -7.50 -14.99
C ARG A 11 5.85 -7.17 -13.77
N THR A 12 5.91 -5.91 -13.38
CA THR A 12 6.40 -5.49 -12.07
C THR A 12 5.47 -6.03 -10.96
N VAL A 13 5.94 -6.01 -9.70
CA VAL A 13 5.13 -6.42 -8.54
C VAL A 13 4.83 -5.17 -7.72
N ASP A 14 3.91 -4.36 -8.22
CA ASP A 14 3.48 -3.09 -7.62
C ASP A 14 1.97 -2.88 -7.85
N LEU A 15 1.42 -1.74 -7.44
CA LEU A 15 -0.02 -1.48 -7.65
C LEU A 15 -0.41 -1.35 -9.13
N TRP A 16 0.54 -1.09 -10.04
CA TRP A 16 0.31 -0.90 -11.48
C TRP A 16 0.23 -2.25 -12.20
N ALA A 17 0.59 -3.34 -11.52
CA ALA A 17 0.33 -4.69 -11.96
C ALA A 17 -1.14 -5.11 -11.79
N LEU A 18 -1.93 -4.36 -11.01
CA LEU A 18 -3.36 -4.63 -10.83
C LEU A 18 -4.19 -4.04 -11.97
N GLN A 19 -5.26 -4.75 -12.34
CA GLN A 19 -6.27 -4.25 -13.27
C GLN A 19 -7.00 -3.04 -12.66
N ASP A 20 -7.38 -2.11 -13.52
CA ASP A 20 -8.20 -0.97 -13.11
C ASP A 20 -9.60 -1.45 -12.70
N PRO A 21 -10.15 -0.94 -11.59
CA PRO A 21 -11.54 -1.18 -11.25
C PRO A 21 -12.47 -0.53 -12.31
N PRO A 22 -13.70 -1.05 -12.48
CA PRO A 22 -14.74 -0.37 -13.26
C PRO A 22 -14.97 1.06 -12.76
N GLU A 23 -15.46 1.95 -13.63
CA GLU A 23 -15.59 3.41 -13.44
C GLU A 23 -15.57 3.91 -11.98
N ARG A 24 -14.37 4.30 -11.52
CA ARG A 24 -14.10 4.90 -10.20
C ARG A 24 -14.56 4.08 -9.00
N GLU A 25 -14.77 2.78 -9.16
CA GLU A 25 -15.08 1.89 -8.05
C GLU A 25 -13.85 1.58 -7.21
N LYS A 26 -14.08 1.13 -5.97
CA LYS A 26 -13.01 0.68 -5.08
C LYS A 26 -12.34 -0.55 -5.68
N PRO A 27 -10.99 -0.64 -5.67
CA PRO A 27 -10.29 -1.84 -6.13
C PRO A 27 -10.81 -3.11 -5.45
N SER A 28 -11.09 -4.15 -6.24
CA SER A 28 -11.58 -5.44 -5.75
C SER A 28 -10.56 -6.20 -4.89
N GLN A 29 -9.29 -5.81 -5.00
CA GLN A 29 -8.22 -6.42 -4.22
C GLN A 29 -8.35 -6.08 -2.73
N PRO A 30 -8.16 -7.06 -1.82
CA PRO A 30 -8.16 -6.82 -0.39
C PRO A 30 -7.12 -5.75 0.01
N LEU A 31 -7.45 -4.91 0.99
CA LEU A 31 -6.54 -3.86 1.49
C LEU A 31 -5.14 -4.39 1.85
N PRO A 32 -4.96 -5.55 2.51
CA PRO A 32 -3.63 -6.11 2.74
C PRO A 32 -2.82 -6.31 1.45
N ASN A 33 -3.46 -6.73 0.35
CA ASN A 33 -2.78 -6.95 -0.92
C ASN A 33 -2.37 -5.62 -1.57
N LEU A 34 -3.25 -4.61 -1.50
CA LEU A 34 -2.90 -3.26 -1.93
C LEU A 34 -1.69 -2.71 -1.16
N VAL A 35 -1.72 -2.80 0.17
CA VAL A 35 -0.60 -2.33 1.00
C VAL A 35 0.69 -3.12 0.74
N LYS A 36 0.60 -4.45 0.55
CA LYS A 36 1.75 -5.28 0.16
C LYS A 36 2.36 -4.81 -1.15
N LEU A 37 1.54 -4.57 -2.18
CA LEU A 37 2.00 -4.10 -3.48
C LEU A 37 2.57 -2.67 -3.42
N ALA A 38 2.01 -1.79 -2.60
CA ALA A 38 2.56 -0.46 -2.40
C ALA A 38 3.97 -0.53 -1.77
N ILE A 39 4.12 -1.28 -0.67
CA ILE A 39 5.40 -1.42 0.01
C ILE A 39 6.41 -2.15 -0.89
N PHE A 40 6.02 -3.28 -1.49
CA PHE A 40 6.91 -4.07 -2.35
C PHE A 40 7.25 -3.32 -3.64
N GLY A 41 6.36 -2.50 -4.18
CA GLY A 41 6.62 -1.67 -5.37
C GLY A 41 7.57 -0.51 -5.10
N SER A 42 7.67 -0.04 -3.85
CA SER A 42 8.56 1.07 -3.50
C SER A 42 10.05 0.75 -3.76
N PRO A 43 10.88 1.76 -4.10
CA PRO A 43 12.30 1.54 -4.36
C PRO A 43 13.06 0.96 -3.15
N LYS A 44 12.72 1.43 -1.95
CA LYS A 44 13.36 1.02 -0.68
C LYS A 44 12.67 -0.16 0.00
N LYS A 45 11.64 -0.76 -0.62
CA LYS A 45 10.80 -1.84 -0.04
C LYS A 45 10.23 -1.50 1.34
N LYS A 46 10.02 -0.21 1.59
CA LYS A 46 9.52 0.34 2.84
C LYS A 46 8.80 1.65 2.56
N LEU A 47 7.67 1.86 3.22
CA LEU A 47 6.88 3.08 3.12
C LEU A 47 6.37 3.49 4.49
N THR A 48 6.26 4.79 4.71
CA THR A 48 5.57 5.35 5.87
C THR A 48 4.05 5.24 5.68
N LEU A 49 3.29 5.40 6.76
CA LEU A 49 1.82 5.40 6.67
C LEU A 49 1.30 6.44 5.66
N GLN A 50 1.89 7.64 5.64
CA GLN A 50 1.50 8.70 4.72
C GLN A 50 1.83 8.36 3.27
N GLU A 51 2.98 7.73 3.02
CA GLU A 51 3.35 7.30 1.68
C GLU A 51 2.49 6.15 1.18
N ILE A 52 2.02 5.26 2.06
CA ILE A 52 1.03 4.23 1.69
C ILE A 52 -0.28 4.90 1.24
N TYR A 53 -0.77 5.90 1.97
CA TYR A 53 -1.97 6.64 1.55
C TYR A 53 -1.77 7.28 0.17
N ARG A 54 -0.64 7.96 -0.02
CA ARG A 54 -0.31 8.63 -1.29
C ARG A 54 -0.21 7.63 -2.44
N ALA A 55 0.45 6.48 -2.26
CA ALA A 55 0.55 5.46 -3.28
C ALA A 55 -0.83 4.93 -3.75
N LEU A 56 -1.81 4.83 -2.84
CA LEU A 56 -3.17 4.42 -3.18
C LEU A 56 -3.94 5.52 -3.92
N VAL A 57 -3.82 6.76 -3.46
CA VAL A 57 -4.42 7.95 -4.10
C VAL A 57 -3.87 8.18 -5.50
N ASP A 58 -2.55 8.05 -5.67
CA ASP A 58 -1.88 8.23 -6.95
C ASP A 58 -2.26 7.14 -7.97
N ARG A 59 -2.67 5.95 -7.48
CA ARG A 59 -2.97 4.80 -8.33
C ARG A 59 -4.44 4.67 -8.70
N PHE A 60 -5.37 4.88 -7.78
CA PHE A 60 -6.79 4.58 -8.01
C PHE A 60 -7.69 5.79 -7.74
N ASP A 61 -8.54 6.10 -8.72
CA ASP A 61 -9.46 7.25 -8.65
C ASP A 61 -10.39 7.18 -7.44
N TRP A 62 -10.83 5.99 -7.03
CA TRP A 62 -11.66 5.86 -5.83
C TRP A 62 -10.98 6.43 -4.59
N PHE A 63 -9.69 6.14 -4.35
CA PHE A 63 -8.98 6.68 -3.19
C PHE A 63 -8.73 8.19 -3.31
N LYS A 64 -8.55 8.68 -4.54
CA LYS A 64 -8.41 10.11 -4.84
C LYS A 64 -9.69 10.87 -4.54
N ASP A 65 -10.84 10.39 -5.03
CA ASP A 65 -12.15 10.99 -4.77
C ASP A 65 -12.53 10.92 -3.28
N HIS A 66 -11.97 9.95 -2.54
CA HIS A 66 -12.19 9.77 -1.10
C HIS A 66 -10.99 10.22 -0.26
N GLU A 67 -10.09 11.07 -0.75
CA GLU A 67 -8.83 11.38 -0.05
C GLU A 67 -9.06 11.96 1.35
N ALA A 68 -10.13 12.72 1.55
CA ALA A 68 -10.49 13.30 2.85
C ALA A 68 -11.15 12.28 3.82
N ASP A 69 -11.63 11.15 3.34
CA ASP A 69 -12.30 10.14 4.17
C ASP A 69 -11.33 9.45 5.13
N LEU A 70 -11.63 9.52 6.43
CA LEU A 70 -10.85 8.90 7.49
C LEU A 70 -11.15 7.41 7.66
N SER A 71 -12.28 6.92 7.15
CA SER A 71 -12.74 5.55 7.29
C SER A 71 -11.78 4.57 6.62
N TRP A 72 -11.50 4.74 5.32
CA TRP A 72 -10.56 3.86 4.63
C TRP A 72 -9.13 4.00 5.18
N LYS A 73 -8.70 5.20 5.58
CA LYS A 73 -7.40 5.41 6.25
C LYS A 73 -7.33 4.65 7.57
N ASN A 74 -8.44 4.59 8.32
CA ASN A 74 -8.53 3.80 9.54
C ASN A 74 -8.45 2.30 9.25
N SER A 75 -9.12 1.84 8.19
CA SER A 75 -8.99 0.46 7.72
C SER A 75 -7.55 0.11 7.33
N ILE A 76 -6.80 1.02 6.70
CA ILE A 76 -5.38 0.80 6.38
C ILE A 76 -4.55 0.65 7.67
N ARG A 77 -4.71 1.55 8.64
CA ARG A 77 -4.01 1.45 9.95
C ARG A 77 -4.33 0.15 10.66
N HIS A 78 -5.60 -0.23 10.68
CA HIS A 78 -6.04 -1.49 11.25
C HIS A 78 -5.37 -2.69 10.57
N ASN A 79 -5.31 -2.71 9.22
CA ASN A 79 -4.69 -3.80 8.48
C ASN A 79 -3.17 -3.90 8.72
N LEU A 80 -2.49 -2.76 8.84
CA LEU A 80 -1.06 -2.71 9.15
C LEU A 80 -0.76 -3.34 10.52
N SER A 81 -1.61 -3.07 11.52
CA SER A 81 -1.43 -3.65 12.86
C SER A 81 -1.91 -5.10 12.97
N LEU A 82 -2.97 -5.48 12.25
CA LEU A 82 -3.59 -6.80 12.36
C LEU A 82 -2.78 -7.90 11.64
N ASN A 83 -2.26 -7.59 10.43
CA ASN A 83 -1.61 -8.60 9.60
C ASN A 83 -0.12 -8.68 9.92
N LYS A 84 0.32 -9.83 10.46
CA LYS A 84 1.72 -10.07 10.91
C LYS A 84 2.80 -9.89 9.84
N VAL A 85 2.41 -9.91 8.57
CA VAL A 85 3.29 -9.68 7.41
C VAL A 85 3.81 -8.24 7.35
N PHE A 86 3.11 -7.28 7.95
CA PHE A 86 3.58 -5.90 8.03
C PHE A 86 4.41 -5.70 9.29
N LYS A 87 5.65 -5.24 9.12
CA LYS A 87 6.56 -4.96 10.24
C LYS A 87 6.90 -3.48 10.30
N ILE A 88 6.94 -2.96 11.51
CA ILE A 88 7.40 -1.60 11.80
C ILE A 88 8.94 -1.61 11.75
N ALA A 89 9.51 -0.74 10.92
CA ALA A 89 10.94 -0.49 10.85
C ALA A 89 11.24 0.94 11.35
N PRO A 90 12.21 1.11 12.26
CA PRO A 90 12.56 2.44 12.77
C PRO A 90 13.14 3.33 11.65
N ARG A 91 12.94 4.64 11.77
CA ARG A 91 13.62 5.59 10.90
C ARG A 91 15.08 5.71 11.33
N PRO A 92 16.02 5.83 10.38
CA PRO A 92 17.38 6.26 10.69
C PRO A 92 17.37 7.62 11.38
N ILE A 93 18.27 7.83 12.34
CA ILE A 93 18.43 9.13 13.03
C ILE A 93 18.75 10.25 12.02
N THR A 94 19.38 9.91 10.90
CA THR A 94 19.71 10.81 9.80
C THR A 94 18.52 11.21 8.93
N GLU A 95 17.37 10.54 9.04
CA GLU A 95 16.14 10.84 8.29
C GLU A 95 15.02 11.25 9.27
N PRO A 96 15.07 12.46 9.89
CA PRO A 96 14.05 12.90 10.82
C PRO A 96 12.69 13.04 10.12
N GLY A 97 11.62 12.61 10.79
CA GLY A 97 10.27 12.66 10.24
C GLY A 97 9.23 11.96 11.10
N LYS A 98 7.95 12.19 10.79
CA LYS A 98 6.83 11.62 11.55
C LYS A 98 6.63 10.12 11.23
N GLY A 99 6.42 9.34 12.28
CA GLY A 99 6.04 7.92 12.20
C GLY A 99 7.18 7.01 11.76
N SER A 100 6.91 5.71 11.74
CA SER A 100 7.87 4.66 11.34
C SER A 100 7.68 4.24 9.89
N TYR A 101 8.66 3.52 9.35
CA TYR A 101 8.48 2.78 8.10
C TYR A 101 7.70 1.49 8.36
N TRP A 102 6.96 1.06 7.35
CA TRP A 102 6.34 -0.25 7.25
C TRP A 102 7.02 -1.05 6.15
N THR A 103 7.31 -2.31 6.46
CA THR A 103 8.02 -3.27 5.62
C THR A 103 7.25 -4.58 5.55
N LEU A 104 7.63 -5.45 4.62
CA LEU A 104 7.11 -6.82 4.54
C LEU A 104 8.13 -7.80 5.13
N ASP A 105 7.62 -8.74 5.92
CA ASP A 105 8.32 -9.95 6.37
C ASP A 105 8.45 -10.98 5.24
#